data_AF-A0A1M7QV34-F1
#
_entry.id   AF-A0A1M7QV34-F1
#
_cell.length_a   1.000
_cell.length_b   1.000
_cell.length_c   1.000
_cell.angle_alpha   90.00
_cell.angle_beta   90.00
_cell.angle_gamma   90.00
#
_symmetry.space_group_name_H-M   'P 1'
#
loop_
_entity.id
_entity.type
_entity.pdbx_description
1 polymer ?
#
loop_
_entity_poly.entity_id
_entity_poly.type
_entity_poly.pdbx_seq_one_letter_code
_entity_poly.pdbx_strand_id
1 'polypeptide(L)'
;MPATPWAVLLCKSSDDGSEPYPRRRYEEMFTSAGAGKYNMVDYFREMSHGSLDLSGSAVFGWLPLGKRKSDYQGSGGNQKGRSDLIAWARAAAVANGIDLTPYFSVLVVTNWPSDLFGGADGAVCGGDSFPPSLLGQEMGHRYGLIHSRIEGSTQPYMDPWDVMSAANTYMAPHPYYTERDRRGSLLFTIGPGLNAANMWGRGWGDQSRVWAPEEDVYRYTVQLRPLHRHDLPGYLMALAGGYFVEFRVPEAWDAAIGQPVVLVHALQDGISYLQSGVSGSQGLTVGDAFRLGDPADKLGHLIEVEVTDIDLAGHVATIGVTVQRDRHPKAGPAVVLDGVSEDAGGWVIVGGKVKKVPPWSPLKQILQSVVSIEESNEAHSGATRDLIRREALQRISEQASGQLEQMRMFHSPSGPLNGR
;
A
#
# COMPACT_ATOMS: atom_id res chain seq x y z
N MET A 1 -23.50 -5.97 -5.02
CA MET A 1 -22.74 -4.72 -5.21
C MET A 1 -23.52 -3.62 -4.50
N PRO A 2 -22.95 -2.89 -3.53
CA PRO A 2 -23.59 -1.73 -2.92
C PRO A 2 -23.89 -0.66 -3.97
N ALA A 3 -25.14 -0.19 -3.99
CA ALA A 3 -25.52 0.99 -4.75
C ALA A 3 -25.03 2.25 -4.03
N THR A 4 -24.24 3.06 -4.71
CA THR A 4 -23.69 4.32 -4.20
C THR A 4 -23.99 5.50 -5.14
N PRO A 5 -25.27 5.76 -5.47
CA PRO A 5 -25.64 6.80 -6.42
C PRO A 5 -25.36 8.21 -5.87
N TRP A 6 -24.93 9.13 -6.73
CA TRP A 6 -24.66 10.52 -6.39
C TRP A 6 -25.78 11.45 -6.89
N ALA A 7 -26.19 12.38 -6.04
CA ALA A 7 -27.00 13.52 -6.46
C ALA A 7 -26.08 14.64 -6.91
N VAL A 8 -26.07 14.93 -8.21
CA VAL A 8 -25.29 16.03 -8.78
C VAL A 8 -26.15 17.28 -8.82
N LEU A 9 -25.80 18.26 -8.01
CA LEU A 9 -26.56 19.50 -7.81
C LEU A 9 -25.88 20.63 -8.59
N LEU A 10 -26.44 20.98 -9.75
CA LEU A 10 -26.00 22.16 -10.48
C LEU A 10 -26.51 23.40 -9.72
N CYS A 11 -25.63 24.30 -9.35
CA CYS A 11 -25.93 25.41 -8.44
C CYS A 11 -25.49 26.74 -9.04
N LYS A 12 -26.39 27.73 -9.00
CA LYS A 12 -26.11 29.09 -9.47
C LYS A 12 -26.11 30.10 -8.33
N SER A 13 -25.15 31.00 -8.39
CA SER A 13 -25.09 32.16 -7.51
C SER A 13 -26.18 33.18 -7.87
N SER A 14 -26.53 34.06 -6.94
CA SER A 14 -27.56 35.10 -7.13
C SER A 14 -27.10 36.24 -8.06
N ASP A 15 -25.79 36.42 -8.22
CA ASP A 15 -25.15 37.45 -9.03
C ASP A 15 -24.61 36.92 -10.37
N ASP A 16 -24.88 35.66 -10.71
CA ASP A 16 -24.50 35.03 -11.97
C ASP A 16 -25.58 34.08 -12.47
N GLY A 17 -26.27 34.46 -13.54
CA GLY A 17 -27.28 33.63 -14.19
C GLY A 17 -26.75 32.68 -15.26
N SER A 18 -25.43 32.61 -15.46
CA SER A 18 -24.85 31.78 -16.51
C SER A 18 -25.00 30.28 -16.22
N GLU A 19 -25.13 29.50 -17.29
CA GLU A 19 -25.19 28.05 -17.26
C GLU A 19 -24.11 27.55 -18.23
N PRO A 20 -22.86 27.33 -17.77
CA PRO A 20 -21.70 27.18 -18.65
C PRO A 20 -21.83 26.06 -19.69
N TYR A 21 -22.54 24.98 -19.32
CA TYR A 21 -22.86 23.86 -20.18
C TYR A 21 -24.34 23.51 -20.08
N PRO A 22 -24.94 22.95 -21.15
CA PRO A 22 -26.28 22.39 -21.07
C PRO A 22 -26.32 21.22 -20.08
N ARG A 23 -27.46 21.01 -19.40
CA ARG A 23 -27.68 19.93 -18.43
C ARG A 23 -27.19 18.55 -18.93
N ARG A 24 -27.43 18.25 -20.21
CA ARG A 24 -26.99 17.00 -20.85
C ARG A 24 -25.49 16.74 -20.70
N ARG A 25 -24.64 17.77 -20.69
CA ARG A 25 -23.18 17.60 -20.49
C ARG A 25 -22.88 16.97 -19.13
N TYR A 26 -23.55 17.44 -18.09
CA TYR A 26 -23.40 16.90 -16.74
C TYR A 26 -24.04 15.52 -16.62
N GLU A 27 -25.17 15.27 -17.28
CA GLU A 27 -25.78 13.94 -17.31
C GLU A 27 -24.85 12.92 -17.96
N GLU A 28 -24.21 13.26 -19.09
CA GLU A 28 -23.20 12.40 -19.71
C GLU A 28 -21.97 12.22 -18.80
N MET A 29 -21.52 13.26 -18.08
CA MET A 29 -20.35 13.14 -17.20
C MET A 29 -20.60 12.30 -15.92
N PHE A 30 -21.81 12.33 -15.37
CA PHE A 30 -22.04 11.83 -14.00
C PHE A 30 -23.05 10.69 -13.88
N THR A 31 -23.70 10.30 -14.97
CA THR A 31 -24.76 9.27 -14.94
C THR A 31 -24.53 8.21 -16.01
N SER A 32 -25.33 7.15 -16.00
CA SER A 32 -25.26 6.10 -17.03
C SER A 32 -25.53 6.62 -18.46
N ALA A 33 -26.05 7.85 -18.64
CA ALA A 33 -26.26 8.45 -19.95
C ALA A 33 -24.95 8.66 -20.75
N GLY A 34 -23.80 8.74 -20.08
CA GLY A 34 -22.49 8.81 -20.74
C GLY A 34 -21.60 7.60 -20.51
N ALA A 35 -22.17 6.45 -20.14
CA ALA A 35 -21.40 5.22 -19.99
C ALA A 35 -20.63 4.87 -21.28
N GLY A 36 -19.40 4.38 -21.11
CA GLY A 36 -18.45 4.12 -22.19
C GLY A 36 -17.76 5.37 -22.74
N LYS A 37 -17.90 6.53 -22.08
CA LYS A 37 -17.26 7.79 -22.50
C LYS A 37 -16.25 8.31 -21.48
N TYR A 38 -15.68 7.45 -20.64
CA TYR A 38 -14.75 7.84 -19.57
C TYR A 38 -15.38 8.82 -18.58
N ASN A 39 -16.64 8.57 -18.24
CA ASN A 39 -17.37 9.40 -17.29
C ASN A 39 -17.16 8.90 -15.84
N MET A 40 -17.77 9.55 -14.85
CA MET A 40 -17.58 9.16 -13.44
C MET A 40 -18.20 7.80 -13.09
N VAL A 41 -19.21 7.34 -13.82
CA VAL A 41 -19.77 5.98 -13.65
C VAL A 41 -18.77 4.94 -14.18
N ASP A 42 -18.18 5.18 -15.35
CA ASP A 42 -17.12 4.32 -15.91
C ASP A 42 -15.92 4.27 -14.97
N TYR A 43 -15.47 5.44 -14.50
CA TYR A 43 -14.34 5.56 -13.59
C TYR A 43 -14.51 4.70 -12.34
N PHE A 44 -15.58 4.91 -11.56
CA PHE A 44 -15.75 4.15 -10.32
C PHE A 44 -16.07 2.67 -10.56
N ARG A 45 -16.72 2.32 -11.68
CA ARG A 45 -16.91 0.91 -12.05
C ARG A 45 -15.56 0.22 -12.28
N GLU A 46 -14.66 0.85 -13.03
CA GLU A 46 -13.36 0.29 -13.38
C GLU A 46 -12.41 0.31 -12.18
N MET A 47 -12.31 1.43 -11.46
CA MET A 47 -11.45 1.53 -10.26
C MET A 47 -11.95 0.70 -9.07
N SER A 48 -13.19 0.20 -9.10
CA SER A 48 -13.72 -0.70 -8.08
C SER A 48 -13.92 -2.14 -8.54
N HIS A 49 -13.50 -2.48 -9.76
CA HIS A 49 -13.78 -3.79 -10.38
C HIS A 49 -15.25 -4.23 -10.23
N GLY A 50 -16.17 -3.27 -10.39
CA GLY A 50 -17.61 -3.47 -10.24
C GLY A 50 -18.12 -3.55 -8.80
N SER A 51 -17.27 -3.36 -7.79
CA SER A 51 -17.71 -3.39 -6.39
C SER A 51 -18.63 -2.23 -6.03
N LEU A 52 -18.58 -1.12 -6.77
CA LEU A 52 -19.51 0.01 -6.65
C LEU A 52 -20.48 0.10 -7.83
N ASP A 53 -21.72 0.49 -7.53
CA ASP A 53 -22.73 0.81 -8.53
C ASP A 53 -23.21 2.26 -8.39
N LEU A 54 -22.82 3.11 -9.33
CA LEU A 54 -23.21 4.52 -9.41
C LEU A 54 -24.34 4.76 -10.42
N SER A 55 -24.94 3.72 -11.02
CA SER A 55 -25.91 3.85 -12.11
C SER A 55 -27.19 4.62 -11.73
N GLY A 56 -27.56 4.61 -10.45
CA GLY A 56 -28.67 5.41 -9.91
C GLY A 56 -28.37 6.90 -9.72
N SER A 57 -27.17 7.38 -10.09
CA SER A 57 -26.82 8.80 -9.97
C SER A 57 -27.69 9.67 -10.86
N ALA A 58 -27.99 10.89 -10.41
CA ALA A 58 -28.87 11.81 -11.13
C ALA A 58 -28.33 13.24 -11.07
N VAL A 59 -28.60 14.00 -12.14
CA VAL A 59 -28.31 15.43 -12.22
C VAL A 59 -29.57 16.23 -11.97
N PHE A 60 -29.48 17.21 -11.09
CA PHE A 60 -30.53 18.17 -10.79
C PHE A 60 -30.13 19.54 -11.34
N GLY A 61 -31.09 20.22 -11.97
CA GLY A 61 -30.85 21.46 -12.73
C GLY A 61 -30.31 22.62 -11.91
N TRP A 62 -30.10 23.78 -12.53
CA TRP A 62 -29.45 24.94 -11.90
C TRP A 62 -30.25 25.57 -10.75
N LEU A 63 -30.00 25.08 -9.54
CA LEU A 63 -30.63 25.49 -8.30
C LEU A 63 -30.11 26.87 -7.87
N PRO A 64 -30.98 27.86 -7.61
CA PRO A 64 -30.56 29.13 -7.06
C PRO A 64 -30.13 28.96 -5.60
N LEU A 65 -28.88 29.28 -5.28
CA LEU A 65 -28.39 29.22 -3.90
C LEU A 65 -28.88 30.39 -3.03
N GLY A 66 -29.33 31.49 -3.65
CA GLY A 66 -29.64 32.74 -2.94
C GLY A 66 -28.40 33.39 -2.29
N LYS A 67 -27.20 33.02 -2.77
CA LYS A 67 -25.89 33.49 -2.31
C LYS A 67 -25.12 34.09 -3.46
N ARG A 68 -24.37 35.16 -3.19
CA ARG A 68 -23.42 35.73 -4.15
C ARG A 68 -22.16 34.89 -4.21
N LYS A 69 -21.41 34.98 -5.31
CA LYS A 69 -20.07 34.38 -5.41
C LYS A 69 -19.14 34.87 -4.30
N SER A 70 -19.24 36.14 -3.94
CA SER A 70 -18.47 36.76 -2.85
C SER A 70 -18.81 36.23 -1.45
N ASP A 71 -19.96 35.57 -1.27
CA ASP A 71 -20.34 35.01 0.02
C ASP A 71 -19.58 33.70 0.29
N TYR A 72 -19.14 33.01 -0.76
CA TYR A 72 -18.32 31.82 -0.65
C TYR A 72 -16.87 32.21 -0.30
N GLN A 73 -16.44 31.81 0.89
CA GLN A 73 -15.10 32.11 1.43
C GLN A 73 -14.17 30.90 1.44
N GLY A 74 -14.64 29.73 0.96
CA GLY A 74 -13.85 28.50 0.91
C GLY A 74 -12.76 28.56 -0.16
N SER A 75 -11.56 28.10 0.18
CA SER A 75 -10.45 27.91 -0.77
C SER A 75 -9.46 26.90 -0.20
N GLY A 76 -8.55 26.37 -1.03
CA GLY A 76 -7.42 25.49 -0.66
C GLY A 76 -6.92 25.59 0.80
N GLY A 77 -6.57 26.81 1.25
CA GLY A 77 -6.06 27.07 2.61
C GLY A 77 -7.12 27.39 3.68
N ASN A 78 -8.37 27.69 3.29
CA ASN A 78 -9.49 27.97 4.19
C ASN A 78 -10.57 26.89 4.10
N GLN A 79 -10.37 25.81 4.86
CA GLN A 79 -11.31 24.69 4.93
C GLN A 79 -12.68 25.10 5.51
N LYS A 80 -12.75 26.15 6.34
CA LYS A 80 -13.98 26.52 7.06
C LYS A 80 -15.13 26.94 6.13
N GLY A 81 -14.84 27.49 4.96
CA GLY A 81 -15.87 27.90 3.99
C GLY A 81 -16.32 26.80 3.04
N ARG A 82 -15.66 25.63 3.03
CA ARG A 82 -15.94 24.53 2.09
C ARG A 82 -17.28 23.87 2.38
N SER A 83 -17.54 23.55 3.65
CA SER A 83 -18.78 22.91 4.08
C SER A 83 -20.02 23.74 3.79
N ASP A 84 -19.90 25.06 3.81
CA ASP A 84 -21.02 25.99 3.58
C ASP A 84 -21.63 25.78 2.19
N LEU A 85 -20.81 25.57 1.16
CA LEU A 85 -21.30 25.40 -0.20
C LEU A 85 -22.10 24.10 -0.38
N ILE A 86 -21.65 23.01 0.24
CA ILE A 86 -22.40 21.74 0.28
C ILE A 86 -23.72 21.94 1.04
N ALA A 87 -23.69 22.62 2.19
CA ALA A 87 -24.87 22.90 2.98
C ALA A 87 -25.89 23.75 2.22
N TRP A 88 -25.44 24.81 1.52
CA TRP A 88 -26.29 25.65 0.70
C TRP A 88 -26.92 24.89 -0.46
N ALA A 89 -26.14 24.03 -1.15
CA ALA A 89 -26.65 23.22 -2.24
C ALA A 89 -27.72 22.22 -1.76
N ARG A 90 -27.51 21.57 -0.61
CA ARG A 90 -28.50 20.67 0.01
C ARG A 90 -29.78 21.42 0.38
N ALA A 91 -29.65 22.60 1.00
CA ALA A 91 -30.80 23.44 1.34
C ALA A 91 -31.57 23.88 0.09
N ALA A 92 -30.86 24.28 -0.97
CA ALA A 92 -31.46 24.65 -2.24
C ALA A 92 -32.18 23.47 -2.91
N ALA A 93 -31.63 22.25 -2.84
CA ALA A 93 -32.27 21.05 -3.34
C ALA A 93 -33.60 20.77 -2.62
N VAL A 94 -33.59 20.78 -1.28
CA VAL A 94 -34.79 20.58 -0.46
C VAL A 94 -35.83 21.67 -0.73
N ALA A 95 -35.41 22.93 -0.83
CA ALA A 95 -36.32 24.04 -1.16
C ALA A 95 -36.97 23.92 -2.55
N ASN A 96 -36.34 23.17 -3.47
CA ASN A 96 -36.88 22.86 -4.80
C ASN A 96 -37.54 21.47 -4.87
N GLY A 97 -37.84 20.85 -3.71
CA GLY A 97 -38.57 19.57 -3.65
C GLY A 97 -37.75 18.35 -4.10
N ILE A 98 -36.43 18.43 -4.11
CA ILE A 98 -35.55 17.31 -4.44
C ILE A 98 -35.27 16.50 -3.18
N ASP A 99 -35.69 15.23 -3.19
CA ASP A 99 -35.35 14.27 -2.15
C ASP A 99 -33.92 13.74 -2.36
N LEU A 100 -33.05 13.97 -1.37
CA LEU A 100 -31.66 13.53 -1.39
C LEU A 100 -31.45 12.20 -0.64
N THR A 101 -32.44 11.69 0.09
CA THR A 101 -32.33 10.46 0.87
C THR A 101 -31.92 9.22 0.07
N PRO A 102 -32.36 9.04 -1.21
CA PRO A 102 -31.94 7.88 -2.00
C PRO A 102 -30.46 7.87 -2.41
N TYR A 103 -29.76 9.00 -2.25
CA TYR A 103 -28.41 9.19 -2.76
C TYR A 103 -27.36 8.97 -1.67
N PHE A 104 -26.28 8.29 -2.02
CA PHE A 104 -25.14 8.03 -1.15
C PHE A 104 -24.40 9.30 -0.74
N SER A 105 -24.31 10.27 -1.66
CA SER A 105 -23.63 11.54 -1.47
C SER A 105 -24.09 12.59 -2.49
N VAL A 106 -23.61 13.83 -2.32
CA VAL A 106 -23.84 14.94 -3.26
C VAL A 106 -22.54 15.39 -3.91
N LEU A 107 -22.63 15.73 -5.19
CA LEU A 107 -21.62 16.51 -5.90
C LEU A 107 -22.22 17.87 -6.23
N VAL A 108 -21.63 18.95 -5.73
CA VAL A 108 -22.06 20.31 -6.04
C VAL A 108 -21.27 20.82 -7.23
N VAL A 109 -21.98 21.27 -8.27
CA VAL A 109 -21.37 21.89 -9.44
C VAL A 109 -21.78 23.35 -9.48
N THR A 110 -20.83 24.26 -9.31
CA THR A 110 -21.13 25.70 -9.31
C THR A 110 -20.95 26.32 -10.70
N ASN A 111 -21.76 27.35 -11.04
CA ASN A 111 -21.62 28.06 -12.31
C ASN A 111 -20.43 29.05 -12.37
N TRP A 112 -19.62 29.10 -11.32
CA TRP A 112 -18.43 29.95 -11.24
C TRP A 112 -17.21 29.12 -10.84
N PRO A 113 -15.99 29.63 -11.04
CA PRO A 113 -14.80 28.98 -10.50
C PRO A 113 -14.85 29.00 -8.96
N SER A 114 -15.27 27.88 -8.36
CA SER A 114 -15.18 27.62 -6.93
C SER A 114 -13.93 26.80 -6.62
N ASP A 115 -13.70 26.55 -5.33
CA ASP A 115 -12.71 25.57 -4.91
C ASP A 115 -13.12 24.16 -5.40
N LEU A 116 -12.13 23.33 -5.73
CA LEU A 116 -12.29 21.92 -6.05
C LEU A 116 -11.88 21.12 -4.81
N PHE A 117 -12.82 20.37 -4.23
CA PHE A 117 -12.54 19.56 -3.05
C PHE A 117 -13.56 18.44 -2.85
N GLY A 118 -13.17 17.44 -2.07
CA GLY A 118 -13.96 16.31 -1.64
C GLY A 118 -13.73 15.97 -0.18
N GLY A 119 -14.71 15.27 0.41
CA GLY A 119 -14.63 14.84 1.80
C GLY A 119 -15.83 14.03 2.23
N ALA A 120 -15.98 13.88 3.55
CA ALA A 120 -17.04 13.07 4.14
C ALA A 120 -18.46 13.55 3.77
N ASP A 121 -18.65 14.86 3.54
CA ASP A 121 -19.98 15.45 3.31
C ASP A 121 -20.39 15.52 1.84
N GLY A 122 -19.47 15.22 0.91
CA GLY A 122 -19.66 15.34 -0.52
C GLY A 122 -18.42 15.86 -1.25
N ALA A 123 -18.61 16.24 -2.51
CA ALA A 123 -17.59 16.85 -3.33
C ALA A 123 -18.13 18.12 -4.01
N VAL A 124 -17.22 18.99 -4.45
CA VAL A 124 -17.52 20.24 -5.11
C VAL A 124 -16.58 20.43 -6.29
N CYS A 125 -17.14 20.86 -7.42
CA CYS A 125 -16.41 21.43 -8.53
C CYS A 125 -17.10 22.72 -9.00
N GLY A 126 -16.35 23.59 -9.68
CA GLY A 126 -16.90 24.84 -10.20
C GLY A 126 -16.39 25.18 -11.58
N GLY A 127 -17.21 25.88 -12.37
CA GLY A 127 -16.88 26.25 -13.74
C GLY A 127 -16.54 25.01 -14.57
N ASP A 128 -15.32 24.98 -15.12
CA ASP A 128 -14.82 23.89 -15.97
C ASP A 128 -14.03 22.82 -15.20
N SER A 129 -13.92 22.92 -13.87
CA SER A 129 -13.09 22.04 -13.03
C SER A 129 -13.75 20.69 -12.70
N PHE A 130 -14.34 20.03 -13.70
CA PHE A 130 -14.93 18.70 -13.57
C PHE A 130 -14.36 17.65 -14.56
N PRO A 131 -13.06 17.63 -14.88
CA PRO A 131 -12.49 16.50 -15.58
C PRO A 131 -12.49 15.24 -14.69
N PRO A 132 -12.70 14.04 -15.26
CA PRO A 132 -12.62 12.77 -14.53
C PRO A 132 -11.32 12.57 -13.74
N SER A 133 -10.19 13.04 -14.28
CA SER A 133 -8.87 13.00 -13.62
C SER A 133 -8.81 13.72 -12.28
N LEU A 134 -9.61 14.78 -12.08
CA LEU A 134 -9.69 15.53 -10.83
C LEU A 134 -10.84 15.00 -9.95
N LEU A 135 -11.99 14.72 -10.56
CA LEU A 135 -13.16 14.25 -9.82
C LEU A 135 -13.00 12.85 -9.26
N GLY A 136 -12.17 12.00 -9.88
CA GLY A 136 -11.80 10.70 -9.31
C GLY A 136 -11.24 10.84 -7.90
N GLN A 137 -10.37 11.85 -7.68
CA GLN A 137 -9.84 12.18 -6.37
C GLN A 137 -10.92 12.70 -5.41
N GLU A 138 -11.62 13.76 -5.83
CA GLU A 138 -12.54 14.46 -4.92
C GLU A 138 -13.75 13.61 -4.54
N MET A 139 -14.35 12.90 -5.50
CA MET A 139 -15.39 11.92 -5.18
C MET A 139 -14.81 10.72 -4.41
N GLY A 140 -13.55 10.35 -4.67
CA GLY A 140 -12.82 9.29 -3.98
C GLY A 140 -12.70 9.51 -2.47
N HIS A 141 -12.54 10.76 -2.02
CA HIS A 141 -12.49 11.10 -0.60
C HIS A 141 -13.76 10.71 0.17
N ARG A 142 -14.93 10.72 -0.47
CA ARG A 142 -16.18 10.28 0.17
C ARG A 142 -16.17 8.77 0.47
N TYR A 143 -15.41 8.00 -0.29
CA TYR A 143 -15.15 6.59 -0.03
C TYR A 143 -13.97 6.35 0.93
N GLY A 144 -13.38 7.42 1.46
CA GLY A 144 -12.29 7.37 2.42
C GLY A 144 -10.91 7.11 1.80
N LEU A 145 -10.74 7.36 0.50
CA LEU A 145 -9.42 7.45 -0.11
C LEU A 145 -8.68 8.69 0.40
N ILE A 146 -7.38 8.58 0.60
CA ILE A 146 -6.51 9.64 1.12
C ILE A 146 -5.41 9.92 0.09
N HIS A 147 -4.84 11.13 0.09
CA HIS A 147 -3.79 11.50 -0.84
C HIS A 147 -2.61 10.53 -0.80
N SER A 148 -2.21 10.06 -1.97
CA SER A 148 -1.09 9.15 -2.15
C SER A 148 0.25 9.85 -1.97
N ARG A 149 1.23 9.06 -1.55
CA ARG A 149 2.58 9.50 -1.20
C ARG A 149 3.63 8.63 -1.85
N ILE A 150 4.87 9.03 -1.69
CA ILE A 150 6.05 8.22 -2.01
C ILE A 150 6.75 7.80 -0.72
N GLU A 151 7.42 6.65 -0.74
CA GLU A 151 8.25 6.15 0.35
C GLU A 151 9.18 7.24 0.90
N GLY A 152 9.29 7.30 2.24
CA GLY A 152 10.13 8.28 2.93
C GLY A 152 9.59 9.71 2.99
N SER A 153 8.40 9.99 2.43
CA SER A 153 7.78 11.31 2.46
C SER A 153 6.40 11.30 3.11
N THR A 154 6.11 12.32 3.91
CA THR A 154 4.76 12.61 4.43
C THR A 154 4.00 13.62 3.56
N GLN A 155 4.62 14.12 2.48
CA GLN A 155 4.00 15.09 1.59
C GLN A 155 2.93 14.40 0.72
N PRO A 156 1.70 14.95 0.63
CA PRO A 156 0.67 14.43 -0.27
C PRO A 156 1.00 14.74 -1.74
N TYR A 157 0.33 14.05 -2.66
CA TYR A 157 0.43 14.25 -4.11
C TYR A 157 1.82 13.92 -4.69
N MET A 158 2.41 12.83 -4.19
CA MET A 158 3.77 12.41 -4.57
C MET A 158 3.81 11.12 -5.40
N ASP A 159 2.65 10.57 -5.79
CA ASP A 159 2.54 9.39 -6.65
C ASP A 159 1.92 9.77 -8.00
N PRO A 160 2.71 10.03 -9.05
CA PRO A 160 2.18 10.50 -10.33
C PRO A 160 1.37 9.44 -11.11
N TRP A 161 1.35 8.18 -10.65
CA TRP A 161 0.58 7.07 -11.25
C TRP A 161 -0.78 6.83 -10.60
N ASP A 162 -1.12 7.57 -9.55
CA ASP A 162 -2.37 7.39 -8.80
C ASP A 162 -3.20 8.67 -8.73
N VAL A 163 -4.50 8.55 -8.98
CA VAL A 163 -5.42 9.69 -9.00
C VAL A 163 -5.49 10.44 -7.66
N MET A 164 -5.15 9.83 -6.53
CA MET A 164 -5.13 10.53 -5.23
C MET A 164 -3.91 11.44 -5.11
N SER A 165 -3.14 11.60 -6.19
CA SER A 165 -2.12 12.62 -6.38
C SER A 165 -2.46 13.64 -7.47
N ALA A 166 -3.72 13.78 -7.91
CA ALA A 166 -4.15 14.47 -9.15
C ALA A 166 -3.53 15.86 -9.40
N ALA A 167 -3.05 16.58 -8.38
CA ALA A 167 -2.27 17.79 -8.59
C ALA A 167 -1.00 17.60 -9.47
N ASN A 168 -0.42 16.39 -9.51
CA ASN A 168 0.87 16.10 -10.15
C ASN A 168 0.90 14.72 -10.85
N THR A 169 -0.16 14.32 -11.56
CA THR A 169 -0.25 12.97 -12.15
C THR A 169 -0.14 12.94 -13.67
N TYR A 170 0.10 11.73 -14.21
CA TYR A 170 0.08 11.45 -15.64
C TYR A 170 -1.35 11.43 -16.19
N MET A 171 -1.85 12.60 -16.56
CA MET A 171 -3.18 12.76 -17.14
C MET A 171 -3.16 12.77 -18.67
N ALA A 172 -4.12 12.09 -19.29
CA ALA A 172 -4.31 12.09 -20.74
C ALA A 172 -5.45 13.03 -21.16
N PRO A 173 -5.44 13.56 -22.40
CA PRO A 173 -6.59 14.25 -22.96
C PRO A 173 -7.84 13.36 -22.93
N HIS A 174 -8.98 13.91 -22.57
CA HIS A 174 -10.22 13.15 -22.63
C HIS A 174 -10.61 12.88 -24.09
N PRO A 175 -10.96 11.64 -24.47
CA PRO A 175 -11.16 11.27 -25.88
C PRO A 175 -12.44 11.81 -26.54
N TYR A 176 -13.37 12.39 -25.76
CA TYR A 176 -14.69 12.86 -26.22
C TYR A 176 -14.87 14.35 -25.95
N TYR A 177 -14.37 14.84 -24.82
CA TYR A 177 -14.42 16.25 -24.44
C TYR A 177 -13.03 16.85 -24.64
N THR A 178 -12.81 17.51 -25.77
CA THR A 178 -11.48 17.97 -26.22
C THR A 178 -11.33 19.49 -26.14
N GLU A 179 -12.27 20.17 -25.49
CA GLU A 179 -12.28 21.61 -25.32
C GLU A 179 -11.00 22.11 -24.64
N ARG A 180 -10.58 23.31 -25.04
CA ARG A 180 -9.40 23.99 -24.51
C ARG A 180 -9.78 25.34 -23.91
N ASP A 181 -9.06 25.74 -22.88
CA ASP A 181 -9.18 27.07 -22.30
C ASP A 181 -8.61 28.14 -23.25
N ARG A 182 -8.70 29.41 -22.84
CA ARG A 182 -8.18 30.54 -23.62
C ARG A 182 -6.66 30.52 -23.82
N ARG A 183 -5.93 29.74 -23.03
CA ARG A 183 -4.47 29.57 -23.11
C ARG A 183 -4.09 28.34 -23.95
N GLY A 184 -5.07 27.60 -24.46
CA GLY A 184 -4.86 26.38 -25.24
C GLY A 184 -4.67 25.13 -24.39
N SER A 185 -4.79 25.21 -23.07
CA SER A 185 -4.72 24.05 -22.18
C SER A 185 -5.99 23.22 -22.27
N LEU A 186 -5.88 21.89 -22.20
CA LEU A 186 -7.03 21.00 -22.20
C LEU A 186 -7.88 21.22 -20.94
N LEU A 187 -9.20 21.35 -21.11
CA LEU A 187 -10.14 21.45 -20.00
C LEU A 187 -10.45 20.08 -19.39
N PHE A 188 -10.59 19.06 -20.25
CA PHE A 188 -10.98 17.73 -19.85
C PHE A 188 -9.86 16.73 -20.04
N THR A 189 -9.47 16.09 -18.94
CA THR A 189 -8.48 15.04 -18.89
C THR A 189 -9.02 13.81 -18.17
N ILE A 190 -8.44 12.66 -18.47
CA ILE A 190 -8.69 11.40 -17.80
C ILE A 190 -7.42 10.93 -17.12
N GLY A 191 -7.58 10.08 -16.11
CA GLY A 191 -6.45 9.33 -15.59
C GLY A 191 -5.52 10.09 -14.64
N PRO A 192 -4.52 9.39 -14.10
CA PRO A 192 -4.37 7.93 -14.14
C PRO A 192 -5.46 7.25 -13.31
N GLY A 193 -5.57 5.93 -13.38
CA GLY A 193 -6.45 5.18 -12.47
C GLY A 193 -5.91 5.09 -11.04
N LEU A 194 -6.67 4.47 -10.13
CA LEU A 194 -6.21 4.17 -8.76
C LEU A 194 -5.11 3.13 -8.75
N ASN A 195 -4.18 3.23 -7.82
CA ASN A 195 -3.25 2.16 -7.48
C ASN A 195 -3.95 1.04 -6.68
N ALA A 196 -3.33 -0.13 -6.71
CA ALA A 196 -3.71 -1.39 -6.11
C ALA A 196 -3.83 -1.29 -4.59
N ALA A 197 -2.94 -0.55 -3.93
CA ALA A 197 -2.98 -0.35 -2.48
C ALA A 197 -4.26 0.41 -2.05
N ASN A 198 -4.62 1.46 -2.78
CA ASN A 198 -5.85 2.23 -2.56
C ASN A 198 -7.09 1.38 -2.84
N MET A 199 -7.09 0.63 -3.94
CA MET A 199 -8.18 -0.30 -4.27
C MET A 199 -8.34 -1.37 -3.18
N TRP A 200 -7.23 -1.97 -2.73
CA TRP A 200 -7.24 -2.97 -1.65
C TRP A 200 -7.77 -2.38 -0.34
N GLY A 201 -7.30 -1.19 0.05
CA GLY A 201 -7.70 -0.51 1.27
C GLY A 201 -9.20 -0.21 1.34
N ARG A 202 -9.92 -0.23 0.20
CA ARG A 202 -11.38 -0.05 0.10
C ARG A 202 -12.16 -1.34 -0.16
N GLY A 203 -11.48 -2.47 -0.34
CA GLY A 203 -12.11 -3.73 -0.75
C GLY A 203 -12.65 -3.68 -2.18
N TRP A 204 -12.00 -2.91 -3.05
CA TRP A 204 -12.40 -2.62 -4.43
C TRP A 204 -11.69 -3.49 -5.48
N GLY A 205 -10.68 -4.26 -5.07
CA GLY A 205 -10.05 -5.26 -5.93
C GLY A 205 -10.85 -6.55 -6.00
N ASP A 206 -10.74 -7.27 -7.13
CA ASP A 206 -11.25 -8.64 -7.23
C ASP A 206 -10.28 -9.56 -6.51
N GLN A 207 -10.61 -9.94 -5.27
CA GLN A 207 -9.74 -10.76 -4.43
C GLN A 207 -9.43 -12.13 -5.02
N SER A 208 -10.28 -12.67 -5.91
CA SER A 208 -10.02 -13.93 -6.61
C SER A 208 -8.92 -13.80 -7.67
N ARG A 209 -8.57 -12.57 -8.04
CA ARG A 209 -7.57 -12.22 -9.05
C ARG A 209 -6.30 -11.63 -8.42
N VAL A 210 -6.09 -11.87 -7.13
CA VAL A 210 -4.89 -11.47 -6.40
C VAL A 210 -4.00 -12.69 -6.18
N TRP A 211 -2.76 -12.61 -6.64
CA TRP A 211 -1.76 -13.60 -6.29
C TRP A 211 -1.18 -13.31 -4.91
N ALA A 212 -1.01 -14.33 -4.09
CA ALA A 212 -0.26 -14.27 -2.84
C ALA A 212 0.51 -15.59 -2.66
N PRO A 213 1.68 -15.58 -2.00
CA PRO A 213 2.45 -16.79 -1.76
C PRO A 213 1.72 -17.72 -0.79
N GLU A 214 1.70 -19.03 -1.09
CA GLU A 214 1.16 -20.07 -0.20
C GLU A 214 2.17 -20.49 0.89
N GLU A 215 3.48 -20.41 0.59
CA GLU A 215 4.57 -20.79 1.48
C GLU A 215 5.60 -19.66 1.68
N ASP A 216 6.27 -19.71 2.85
CA ASP A 216 7.14 -18.66 3.38
C ASP A 216 8.51 -18.50 2.70
N VAL A 217 8.95 -19.46 1.87
CA VAL A 217 10.26 -19.41 1.20
C VAL A 217 10.19 -20.09 -0.17
N TYR A 218 9.91 -19.30 -1.20
CA TYR A 218 10.27 -19.66 -2.57
C TYR A 218 10.31 -18.44 -3.47
N ARG A 219 11.04 -18.57 -4.59
CA ARG A 219 10.99 -17.62 -5.71
C ARG A 219 9.88 -18.08 -6.66
N TYR A 220 8.80 -17.33 -6.70
CA TYR A 220 7.67 -17.58 -7.59
C TYR A 220 7.82 -16.82 -8.89
N THR A 221 7.31 -17.38 -9.98
CA THR A 221 7.09 -16.64 -11.23
C THR A 221 5.61 -16.35 -11.34
N VAL A 222 5.25 -15.06 -11.41
CA VAL A 222 3.86 -14.60 -11.42
C VAL A 222 3.63 -13.78 -12.68
N GLN A 223 2.50 -14.01 -13.34
CA GLN A 223 2.06 -13.21 -14.47
C GLN A 223 0.93 -12.27 -14.03
N LEU A 224 1.14 -10.97 -14.24
CA LEU A 224 0.18 -9.92 -13.97
C LEU A 224 -0.43 -9.39 -15.26
N ARG A 225 -1.75 -9.19 -15.24
CA ARG A 225 -2.52 -8.41 -16.19
C ARG A 225 -2.55 -6.94 -15.75
N PRO A 226 -2.78 -5.98 -16.66
CA PRO A 226 -2.90 -4.59 -16.27
C PRO A 226 -4.00 -4.43 -15.23
N LEU A 227 -3.73 -3.65 -14.17
CA LEU A 227 -4.56 -3.59 -12.97
C LEU A 227 -6.05 -3.39 -13.27
N HIS A 228 -6.39 -2.48 -14.19
CA HIS A 228 -7.77 -2.12 -14.51
C HIS A 228 -8.40 -2.93 -15.66
N ARG A 229 -7.69 -3.93 -16.21
CA ARG A 229 -8.18 -4.80 -17.28
C ARG A 229 -8.87 -6.05 -16.72
N HIS A 230 -9.95 -5.82 -15.97
CA HIS A 230 -10.78 -6.89 -15.38
C HIS A 230 -11.38 -7.84 -16.44
N ASP A 231 -11.50 -7.37 -17.67
CA ASP A 231 -11.94 -8.13 -18.86
C ASP A 231 -10.96 -9.26 -19.27
N LEU A 232 -9.67 -9.13 -18.95
CA LEU A 232 -8.67 -10.16 -19.23
C LEU A 232 -8.64 -11.21 -18.12
N PRO A 233 -8.31 -12.49 -18.39
CA PRO A 233 -8.10 -13.51 -17.35
C PRO A 233 -6.67 -13.47 -16.76
N GLY A 234 -6.51 -13.85 -15.48
CA GLY A 234 -5.20 -13.95 -14.80
C GLY A 234 -5.03 -12.97 -13.63
N TYR A 235 -3.91 -12.94 -12.92
CA TYR A 235 -3.82 -12.05 -11.75
C TYR A 235 -3.77 -10.58 -12.15
N LEU A 236 -4.49 -9.70 -11.44
CA LEU A 236 -4.47 -8.24 -11.66
C LEU A 236 -3.50 -7.53 -10.70
N MET A 237 -3.14 -8.23 -9.61
CA MET A 237 -2.28 -7.74 -8.55
C MET A 237 -1.57 -8.92 -7.89
N ALA A 238 -0.38 -8.68 -7.34
CA ALA A 238 0.31 -9.58 -6.43
C ALA A 238 0.52 -8.94 -5.06
N LEU A 239 0.40 -9.73 -4.00
CA LEU A 239 0.74 -9.33 -2.62
C LEU A 239 2.07 -9.99 -2.23
N ALA A 240 3.13 -9.21 -2.12
CA ALA A 240 4.48 -9.67 -1.81
C ALA A 240 4.93 -9.11 -0.45
N GLY A 241 4.82 -9.92 0.61
CA GLY A 241 5.26 -9.53 1.96
C GLY A 241 4.63 -8.25 2.50
N GLY A 242 3.36 -7.99 2.15
CA GLY A 242 2.62 -6.78 2.53
C GLY A 242 2.68 -5.63 1.52
N TYR A 243 3.44 -5.79 0.43
CA TYR A 243 3.48 -4.84 -0.68
C TYR A 243 2.53 -5.25 -1.81
N PHE A 244 1.90 -4.26 -2.41
CA PHE A 244 1.00 -4.40 -3.56
C PHE A 244 1.80 -4.18 -4.83
N VAL A 245 1.80 -5.18 -5.71
CA VAL A 245 2.48 -5.14 -7.00
C VAL A 245 1.43 -5.14 -8.10
N GLU A 246 1.54 -4.16 -8.99
CA GLU A 246 0.59 -3.97 -10.09
C GLU A 246 1.32 -3.78 -11.41
N PHE A 247 0.67 -4.20 -12.50
CA PHE A 247 1.13 -3.90 -13.85
C PHE A 247 0.25 -2.81 -14.46
N ARG A 248 0.85 -1.82 -15.13
CA ARG A 248 0.16 -0.69 -15.76
C ARG A 248 0.63 -0.56 -17.21
N VAL A 249 -0.27 -0.18 -18.11
CA VAL A 249 0.00 0.01 -19.55
C VAL A 249 -0.52 1.37 -20.00
N PRO A 250 0.09 2.02 -21.03
CA PRO A 250 -0.32 3.34 -21.49
C PRO A 250 -1.59 3.30 -22.35
N GLU A 251 -2.69 2.85 -21.76
CA GLU A 251 -4.00 2.69 -22.39
C GLU A 251 -5.11 3.16 -21.45
N ALA A 252 -6.28 3.50 -22.02
CA ALA A 252 -7.47 3.88 -21.26
C ALA A 252 -7.18 4.97 -20.21
N TRP A 253 -7.54 4.74 -18.94
CA TRP A 253 -7.28 5.68 -17.84
C TRP A 253 -5.79 5.97 -17.66
N ASP A 254 -4.89 5.09 -18.07
CA ASP A 254 -3.45 5.26 -17.93
C ASP A 254 -2.77 5.70 -19.21
N ALA A 255 -3.50 6.21 -20.19
CA ALA A 255 -2.96 6.56 -21.51
C ALA A 255 -1.76 7.53 -21.50
N ALA A 256 -1.51 8.25 -20.41
CA ALA A 256 -0.41 9.20 -20.27
C ALA A 256 0.80 8.69 -19.46
N ILE A 257 0.82 7.44 -18.95
CA ILE A 257 1.95 6.93 -18.15
C ILE A 257 3.23 6.67 -18.97
N GLY A 258 3.16 6.85 -20.29
CA GLY A 258 4.31 6.82 -21.20
C GLY A 258 4.73 5.43 -21.68
N GLN A 259 4.89 4.46 -20.77
CA GLN A 259 5.33 3.10 -21.10
C GLN A 259 4.72 2.06 -20.15
N PRO A 260 4.68 0.77 -20.51
CA PRO A 260 4.28 -0.28 -19.59
C PRO A 260 5.27 -0.39 -18.42
N VAL A 261 4.75 -0.47 -17.20
CA VAL A 261 5.55 -0.51 -15.96
C VAL A 261 4.92 -1.42 -14.92
N VAL A 262 5.75 -1.98 -14.06
CA VAL A 262 5.31 -2.58 -12.79
C VAL A 262 5.54 -1.57 -11.68
N LEU A 263 4.53 -1.35 -10.84
CA LEU A 263 4.60 -0.47 -9.68
C LEU A 263 4.50 -1.30 -8.41
N VAL A 264 5.11 -0.79 -7.34
CA VAL A 264 5.06 -1.40 -6.02
C VAL A 264 4.60 -0.33 -5.03
N HIS A 265 3.59 -0.65 -4.24
CA HIS A 265 3.04 0.23 -3.22
C HIS A 265 2.99 -0.46 -1.86
N ALA A 266 3.19 0.31 -0.80
CA ALA A 266 2.80 -0.06 0.55
C ALA A 266 1.49 0.64 0.93
N LEU A 267 0.75 0.08 1.88
CA LEU A 267 -0.42 0.73 2.48
C LEU A 267 -0.24 0.83 4.00
N GLN A 268 -0.24 2.05 4.52
CA GLN A 268 -0.12 2.30 5.96
C GLN A 268 -1.16 3.33 6.38
N ASP A 269 -1.97 3.01 7.40
CA ASP A 269 -3.01 3.89 7.95
C ASP A 269 -3.97 4.44 6.87
N GLY A 270 -4.25 3.64 5.84
CA GLY A 270 -5.09 4.02 4.70
C GLY A 270 -4.43 4.94 3.67
N ILE A 271 -3.13 5.18 3.78
CA ILE A 271 -2.33 5.98 2.84
C ILE A 271 -1.44 5.05 2.02
N SER A 272 -1.52 5.14 0.68
CA SER A 272 -0.61 4.40 -0.19
C SER A 272 0.72 5.13 -0.38
N TYR A 273 1.80 4.37 -0.36
CA TYR A 273 3.17 4.85 -0.58
C TYR A 273 3.79 4.13 -1.76
N LEU A 274 4.05 4.85 -2.83
CA LEU A 274 4.82 4.37 -3.97
C LEU A 274 6.27 4.05 -3.54
N GLN A 275 6.74 2.86 -3.86
CA GLN A 275 8.09 2.39 -3.51
C GLN A 275 9.06 2.63 -4.67
N SER A 276 10.35 2.77 -4.35
CA SER A 276 11.40 2.83 -5.37
C SER A 276 12.06 1.46 -5.54
N GLY A 277 12.42 1.12 -6.77
CA GLY A 277 13.26 -0.03 -7.07
C GLY A 277 14.71 0.18 -6.64
N VAL A 278 15.51 -0.88 -6.75
CA VAL A 278 16.96 -0.90 -6.48
C VAL A 278 17.71 0.13 -7.34
N SER A 279 17.24 0.39 -8.56
CA SER A 279 17.78 1.40 -9.47
C SER A 279 17.39 2.84 -9.09
N GLY A 280 16.50 3.02 -8.12
CA GLY A 280 15.88 4.30 -7.76
C GLY A 280 14.68 4.68 -8.63
N SER A 281 14.35 3.91 -9.68
CA SER A 281 13.14 4.11 -10.48
C SER A 281 11.89 3.68 -9.69
N GLN A 282 10.79 4.43 -9.78
CA GLN A 282 9.50 3.97 -9.23
C GLN A 282 8.69 3.13 -10.23
N GLY A 283 8.85 3.39 -11.53
CA GLY A 283 8.28 2.57 -12.61
C GLY A 283 9.26 1.47 -13.00
N LEU A 284 9.05 0.26 -12.49
CA LEU A 284 9.93 -0.87 -12.75
C LEU A 284 9.71 -1.42 -14.16
N THR A 285 10.80 -1.56 -14.91
CA THR A 285 10.83 -2.17 -16.24
C THR A 285 11.67 -3.46 -16.23
N VAL A 286 11.75 -4.17 -17.36
CA VAL A 286 12.49 -5.44 -17.43
C VAL A 286 13.94 -5.28 -16.94
N GLY A 287 14.32 -6.08 -15.95
CA GLY A 287 15.62 -6.04 -15.29
C GLY A 287 15.68 -5.16 -14.05
N ASP A 288 14.66 -4.32 -13.79
CA ASP A 288 14.51 -3.63 -12.51
C ASP A 288 13.92 -4.58 -11.45
N ALA A 289 14.19 -4.25 -10.18
CA ALA A 289 13.60 -4.94 -9.05
C ALA A 289 13.30 -3.98 -7.90
N PHE A 290 12.25 -4.25 -7.13
CA PHE A 290 12.07 -3.75 -5.78
C PHE A 290 12.67 -4.76 -4.79
N ARG A 291 13.35 -4.27 -3.75
CA ARG A 291 13.98 -5.14 -2.74
C ARG A 291 13.97 -4.51 -1.36
N LEU A 292 13.53 -5.28 -0.38
CA LEU A 292 13.66 -5.00 1.04
C LEU A 292 14.38 -6.17 1.72
N GLY A 293 15.52 -5.91 2.35
CA GLY A 293 16.37 -6.91 2.98
C GLY A 293 17.65 -7.23 2.21
N ASP A 294 18.47 -8.13 2.75
CA ASP A 294 19.75 -8.54 2.16
C ASP A 294 19.65 -9.95 1.55
N PRO A 295 19.79 -10.11 0.22
CA PRO A 295 19.74 -11.42 -0.43
C PRO A 295 20.94 -12.33 -0.10
N ALA A 296 22.03 -11.76 0.43
CA ALA A 296 23.14 -12.54 0.96
C ALA A 296 22.78 -13.22 2.29
N ASP A 297 21.86 -12.64 3.04
CA ASP A 297 21.38 -13.16 4.30
C ASP A 297 20.30 -14.23 4.10
N LYS A 298 20.74 -15.50 4.11
CA LYS A 298 19.86 -16.66 3.90
C LYS A 298 18.89 -16.93 5.05
N LEU A 299 19.02 -16.22 6.16
CA LEU A 299 18.11 -16.31 7.30
C LEU A 299 17.34 -15.02 7.52
N GLY A 300 17.78 -13.90 6.96
CA GLY A 300 17.14 -12.60 7.10
C GLY A 300 15.79 -12.50 6.40
N HIS A 301 15.08 -11.44 6.72
CA HIS A 301 13.89 -11.06 5.97
C HIS A 301 14.29 -10.58 4.57
N LEU A 302 13.62 -11.10 3.54
CA LEU A 302 13.79 -10.63 2.16
C LEU A 302 12.44 -10.56 1.46
N ILE A 303 12.14 -9.40 0.88
CA ILE A 303 11.09 -9.24 -0.12
C ILE A 303 11.78 -8.74 -1.38
N GLU A 304 11.61 -9.45 -2.48
CA GLU A 304 12.12 -9.04 -3.79
C GLU A 304 11.05 -9.24 -4.85
N VAL A 305 10.86 -8.24 -5.70
CA VAL A 305 9.99 -8.28 -6.86
C VAL A 305 10.80 -7.83 -8.05
N GLU A 306 11.17 -8.76 -8.92
CA GLU A 306 11.98 -8.52 -10.12
C GLU A 306 11.08 -8.57 -11.36
N VAL A 307 11.17 -7.58 -12.24
CA VAL A 307 10.44 -7.60 -13.52
C VAL A 307 11.29 -8.35 -14.53
N THR A 308 10.84 -9.56 -14.87
CA THR A 308 11.62 -10.46 -15.75
C THR A 308 11.24 -10.34 -17.21
N ASP A 309 9.99 -9.98 -17.52
CA ASP A 309 9.50 -9.81 -18.88
C ASP A 309 8.25 -8.91 -18.92
N ILE A 310 8.06 -8.20 -20.03
CA ILE A 310 6.84 -7.44 -20.33
C ILE A 310 6.45 -7.72 -21.78
N ASP A 311 5.38 -8.48 -21.96
CA ASP A 311 4.70 -8.68 -23.23
C ASP A 311 3.54 -7.69 -23.34
N LEU A 312 3.82 -6.53 -23.96
CA LEU A 312 2.80 -5.51 -24.18
C LEU A 312 1.70 -5.98 -25.14
N ALA A 313 2.03 -6.79 -26.16
CA ALA A 313 1.03 -7.28 -27.11
C ALA A 313 0.05 -8.26 -26.47
N GLY A 314 0.55 -9.05 -25.51
CA GLY A 314 -0.26 -9.96 -24.71
C GLY A 314 -0.88 -9.33 -23.46
N HIS A 315 -0.59 -8.07 -23.13
CA HIS A 315 -0.94 -7.42 -21.85
C HIS A 315 -0.53 -8.28 -20.63
N VAL A 316 0.74 -8.65 -20.57
CA VAL A 316 1.32 -9.42 -19.44
C VAL A 316 2.64 -8.83 -19.00
N ALA A 317 2.81 -8.66 -17.69
CA ALA A 317 4.13 -8.58 -17.07
C ALA A 317 4.42 -9.88 -16.32
N THR A 318 5.62 -10.43 -16.51
CA THR A 318 6.10 -11.57 -15.73
C THR A 318 7.08 -11.08 -14.68
N ILE A 319 6.76 -11.34 -13.41
CA ILE A 319 7.58 -10.95 -12.26
C ILE A 319 8.11 -12.18 -11.52
N GLY A 320 9.35 -12.09 -11.04
CA GLY A 320 9.90 -12.98 -10.03
C GLY A 320 9.62 -12.42 -8.65
N VAL A 321 8.95 -13.19 -7.78
CA VAL A 321 8.63 -12.77 -6.42
C VAL A 321 9.34 -13.67 -5.42
N THR A 322 10.17 -13.09 -4.56
CA THR A 322 10.77 -13.77 -3.40
C THR A 322 10.22 -13.15 -2.13
N VAL A 323 9.65 -13.97 -1.26
CA VAL A 323 9.29 -13.58 0.10
C VAL A 323 9.97 -14.58 1.04
N GLN A 324 10.76 -14.07 1.98
CA GLN A 324 11.48 -14.81 3.01
C GLN A 324 11.26 -14.09 4.33
N ARG A 325 10.75 -14.81 5.33
CA ARG A 325 10.64 -14.29 6.69
C ARG A 325 11.99 -14.32 7.40
N ASP A 326 12.15 -13.41 8.35
CA ASP A 326 13.27 -13.46 9.28
C ASP A 326 13.23 -14.76 10.10
N ARG A 327 14.24 -15.58 9.88
CA ARG A 327 14.51 -16.87 10.54
C ARG A 327 15.76 -16.79 11.40
N HIS A 328 16.31 -15.60 11.64
CA HIS A 328 17.34 -15.46 12.66
C HIS A 328 16.81 -16.03 13.97
N PRO A 329 17.61 -16.86 14.66
CA PRO A 329 17.30 -17.18 16.04
C PRO A 329 17.28 -15.86 16.81
N LYS A 330 16.08 -15.39 17.20
CA LYS A 330 15.96 -14.27 18.12
C LYS A 330 16.64 -14.71 19.41
N ALA A 331 17.72 -14.05 19.78
CA ALA A 331 18.32 -14.22 21.10
C ALA A 331 17.37 -13.63 22.15
N GLY A 332 16.33 -14.39 22.49
CA GLY A 332 15.72 -14.40 23.83
C GLY A 332 16.41 -15.48 24.67
N PRO A 333 16.07 -15.64 25.97
CA PRO A 333 16.84 -16.48 26.91
C PRO A 333 17.08 -17.81 26.25
N ALA A 334 18.34 -18.28 26.20
CA ALA A 334 18.76 -19.42 25.40
C ALA A 334 17.76 -20.57 25.58
N VAL A 335 16.80 -20.69 24.65
CA VAL A 335 15.87 -21.79 24.67
C VAL A 335 16.71 -22.93 24.14
N VAL A 336 17.11 -23.82 25.05
CA VAL A 336 17.35 -25.20 24.67
C VAL A 336 16.13 -25.58 23.85
N LEU A 337 16.29 -25.70 22.53
CA LEU A 337 15.27 -26.26 21.67
C LEU A 337 15.02 -27.66 22.24
N ASP A 338 13.97 -27.79 23.05
CA ASP A 338 13.55 -29.06 23.63
C ASP A 338 12.93 -29.86 22.49
N GLY A 339 13.81 -30.39 21.66
CA GLY A 339 13.48 -31.35 20.62
C GLY A 339 13.27 -32.68 21.32
N VAL A 340 12.01 -33.03 21.55
CA VAL A 340 11.66 -34.38 21.97
C VAL A 340 11.94 -35.35 20.81
N SER A 341 13.12 -35.97 20.84
CA SER A 341 13.29 -37.37 20.47
C SER A 341 14.45 -37.98 21.28
N GLU A 342 14.08 -38.63 22.39
CA GLU A 342 14.82 -39.65 23.15
C GLU A 342 16.15 -39.30 23.86
N ASP A 343 16.79 -38.14 23.66
CA ASP A 343 18.14 -37.92 24.24
C ASP A 343 18.47 -36.56 24.89
N ALA A 344 17.51 -35.66 25.19
CA ALA A 344 17.66 -34.47 26.07
C ALA A 344 18.87 -33.50 25.82
N GLY A 345 19.49 -33.57 24.65
CA GLY A 345 20.66 -32.75 24.25
C GLY A 345 20.29 -31.34 23.79
N GLY A 346 21.30 -30.47 23.65
CA GLY A 346 21.16 -29.09 23.13
C GLY A 346 21.99 -28.85 21.86
N TRP A 347 21.87 -27.67 21.27
CA TRP A 347 22.63 -27.25 20.09
C TRP A 347 23.31 -25.91 20.32
N VAL A 348 24.50 -25.70 19.75
CA VAL A 348 25.19 -24.40 19.70
C VAL A 348 25.61 -24.05 18.28
N ILE A 349 25.60 -22.75 17.96
CA ILE A 349 26.09 -22.23 16.68
C ILE A 349 27.42 -21.51 16.93
N VAL A 350 28.49 -21.99 16.32
CA VAL A 350 29.82 -21.38 16.41
C VAL A 350 30.33 -21.11 15.00
N GLY A 351 30.53 -19.84 14.66
CA GLY A 351 30.99 -19.44 13.32
C GLY A 351 30.08 -19.94 12.19
N GLY A 352 28.76 -19.86 12.37
CA GLY A 352 27.76 -20.30 11.39
C GLY A 352 27.56 -21.82 11.29
N LYS A 353 28.25 -22.63 12.10
CA LYS A 353 28.10 -24.09 12.11
C LYS A 353 27.33 -24.55 13.34
N VAL A 354 26.29 -25.37 13.13
CA VAL A 354 25.50 -26.01 14.19
C VAL A 354 26.26 -27.21 14.76
N LYS A 355 26.34 -27.32 16.08
CA LYS A 355 27.00 -28.42 16.82
C LYS A 355 26.07 -29.00 17.88
N LYS A 356 25.89 -30.32 17.89
CA LYS A 356 25.11 -31.03 18.92
C LYS A 356 25.94 -31.12 20.21
N VAL A 357 25.30 -30.79 21.34
CA VAL A 357 25.84 -30.94 22.69
C VAL A 357 25.01 -32.01 23.41
N PRO A 358 25.56 -33.21 23.66
CA PRO A 358 24.85 -34.25 24.40
C PRO A 358 24.42 -33.80 25.80
N PRO A 359 23.33 -34.33 26.37
CA PRO A 359 22.82 -33.94 27.69
C PRO A 359 23.83 -34.15 28.83
N TRP A 360 24.67 -35.18 28.73
CA TRP A 360 25.71 -35.53 29.69
C TRP A 360 27.05 -34.82 29.41
N SER A 361 27.11 -33.94 28.41
CA SER A 361 28.34 -33.22 28.10
C SER A 361 28.65 -32.20 29.20
N PRO A 362 29.87 -32.21 29.76
CA PRO A 362 30.35 -31.15 30.66
C PRO A 362 30.28 -29.75 30.01
N LEU A 363 30.34 -29.69 28.67
CA LEU A 363 30.17 -28.48 27.90
C LEU A 363 28.77 -27.86 28.06
N LYS A 364 27.73 -28.67 28.31
CA LYS A 364 26.38 -28.16 28.56
C LYS A 364 26.34 -27.24 29.77
N GLN A 365 27.02 -27.62 30.86
CA GLN A 365 27.05 -26.84 32.11
C GLN A 365 27.89 -25.57 31.96
N ILE A 366 28.99 -25.64 31.19
CA ILE A 366 29.81 -24.47 30.86
C ILE A 366 29.00 -23.48 30.02
N LEU A 367 28.30 -23.95 28.99
CA LEU A 367 27.45 -23.11 28.13
C LEU A 367 26.31 -22.45 28.92
N GLN A 368 25.64 -23.18 29.82
CA GLN A 368 24.63 -22.61 30.71
C GLN A 368 25.20 -21.50 31.60
N SER A 369 26.42 -21.68 32.10
CA SER A 369 27.08 -20.64 32.92
C SER A 369 27.47 -19.42 32.10
N VAL A 370 27.90 -19.58 30.84
CA VAL A 370 28.14 -18.46 29.92
C VAL A 370 26.84 -17.69 29.63
N VAL A 371 25.73 -18.39 29.44
CA VAL A 371 24.40 -17.76 29.28
C VAL A 371 24.05 -16.93 30.52
N SER A 372 24.24 -17.46 31.74
CA SER A 372 24.00 -16.69 32.97
C SER A 372 24.84 -15.41 33.08
N ILE A 373 26.04 -15.38 32.50
CA ILE A 373 26.88 -14.17 32.45
C ILE A 373 26.26 -13.13 31.51
N GLU A 374 25.77 -13.55 30.34
CA GLU A 374 25.12 -12.62 29.41
C GLU A 374 23.80 -12.09 29.96
N GLU A 375 22.96 -12.96 30.55
CA GLU A 375 21.69 -12.56 31.18
C GLU A 375 21.90 -11.58 32.36
N SER A 376 23.04 -11.66 33.05
CA SER A 376 23.37 -10.71 34.13
C SER A 376 23.41 -9.25 33.66
N ASN A 377 23.63 -9.01 32.35
CA ASN A 377 23.61 -7.66 31.78
C ASN A 377 22.26 -6.98 31.93
N GLU A 378 21.17 -7.75 31.99
CA GLU A 378 19.79 -7.28 32.16
C GLU A 378 19.43 -7.05 33.63
N ALA A 379 20.28 -7.45 34.58
CA ALA A 379 20.05 -7.22 36.00
C ALA A 379 20.09 -5.72 36.33
N HIS A 380 19.08 -5.25 37.07
CA HIS A 380 18.84 -3.84 37.35
C HIS A 380 19.85 -3.23 38.35
N SER A 381 20.55 -4.08 39.13
CA SER A 381 21.55 -3.64 40.10
C SER A 381 22.94 -4.19 39.76
N GLY A 382 23.96 -3.34 39.90
CA GLY A 382 25.36 -3.73 39.66
C GLY A 382 25.83 -4.84 40.61
N ALA A 383 25.40 -4.81 41.88
CA ALA A 383 25.76 -5.83 42.86
C ALA A 383 25.17 -7.22 42.52
N THR A 384 23.93 -7.26 42.01
CA THR A 384 23.29 -8.51 41.55
C THR A 384 23.98 -9.04 40.30
N ARG A 385 24.33 -8.16 39.36
CA ARG A 385 25.09 -8.52 38.16
C ARG A 385 26.44 -9.13 38.51
N ASP A 386 27.20 -8.50 39.41
CA ASP A 386 28.52 -8.96 39.80
C ASP A 386 28.48 -10.29 40.56
N LEU A 387 27.44 -10.53 41.37
CA LEU A 387 27.24 -11.80 42.05
C LEU A 387 26.95 -12.94 41.07
N ILE A 388 25.99 -12.74 40.15
CA ILE A 388 25.63 -13.74 39.12
C ILE A 388 26.85 -14.09 38.26
N ARG A 389 27.60 -13.07 37.82
CA ARG A 389 28.82 -13.28 37.03
C ARG A 389 29.88 -14.06 37.79
N ARG A 390 30.09 -13.74 39.07
CA ARG A 390 31.07 -14.43 39.90
C ARG A 390 30.72 -15.90 40.08
N GLU A 391 29.47 -16.20 40.42
CA GLU A 391 29.01 -17.59 40.58
C GLU A 391 29.11 -18.39 39.28
N ALA A 392 28.73 -17.77 38.16
CA ALA A 392 28.83 -18.41 36.84
C ALA A 392 30.28 -18.68 36.43
N LEU A 393 31.18 -17.70 36.62
CA LEU A 393 32.61 -17.87 36.34
C LEU A 393 33.25 -18.94 37.25
N GLN A 394 32.82 -19.02 38.51
CA GLN A 394 33.29 -20.06 39.42
C GLN A 394 32.86 -21.45 38.95
N ARG A 395 31.60 -21.63 38.53
CA ARG A 395 31.12 -22.90 37.96
C ARG A 395 31.88 -23.28 36.70
N ILE A 396 32.17 -22.32 35.81
CA ILE A 396 33.00 -22.57 34.62
C ILE A 396 34.38 -23.06 35.03
N SER A 397 35.01 -22.40 36.00
CA SER A 397 36.34 -22.78 36.49
C SER A 397 36.34 -24.19 37.10
N GLU A 398 35.33 -24.53 37.91
CA GLU A 398 35.21 -25.86 38.53
C GLU A 398 35.02 -26.96 37.48
N GLN A 399 34.16 -26.74 36.49
CA GLN A 399 33.92 -27.70 35.40
C GLN A 399 35.15 -27.87 34.51
N ALA A 400 35.82 -26.77 34.14
CA ALA A 400 37.04 -26.82 33.34
C ALA A 400 38.17 -27.57 34.05
N SER A 401 38.37 -27.28 35.35
CA SER A 401 39.35 -27.99 36.18
C SER A 401 39.04 -29.48 36.31
N GLY A 402 37.77 -29.85 36.51
CA GLY A 402 37.35 -31.26 36.56
C GLY A 402 37.63 -32.02 35.27
N GLN A 403 37.44 -31.38 34.12
CA GLN A 403 37.77 -31.97 32.82
C GLN A 403 39.27 -32.15 32.62
N LEU A 404 40.07 -31.15 32.97
CA LEU A 404 41.53 -31.24 32.91
C LEU A 404 42.08 -32.37 33.79
N GLU A 405 41.50 -32.56 34.98
CA GLU A 405 41.92 -33.62 35.88
C GLU A 405 41.53 -35.02 35.36
N GLN A 406 40.33 -35.18 34.77
CA GLN A 406 39.96 -36.42 34.08
C GLN A 406 40.94 -36.75 32.95
N MET A 407 41.35 -35.76 32.15
CA MET A 407 42.31 -35.96 31.06
C MET A 407 43.69 -36.40 31.58
N ARG A 408 44.12 -35.91 32.75
CA ARG A 408 45.38 -36.32 33.39
C ARG A 408 45.35 -37.76 33.90
N MET A 409 44.21 -38.25 34.39
CA MET A 409 44.08 -39.64 34.84
C MET A 409 44.32 -40.64 33.70
N PHE A 410 43.99 -40.29 32.45
CA PHE A 410 44.27 -41.12 31.27
C PHE A 410 45.71 -41.04 30.74
N HIS A 411 46.57 -40.19 31.33
CA HIS A 411 47.98 -40.02 30.95
C HIS A 411 48.98 -40.63 31.95
N SER A 412 48.53 -41.46 32.91
CA SER A 412 49.46 -42.18 33.80
C SER A 412 50.26 -43.22 32.99
N PRO A 413 51.61 -43.18 32.97
CA PRO A 413 52.39 -44.14 32.21
C PRO A 413 52.24 -45.54 32.80
N SER A 414 52.03 -46.53 31.94
CA SER A 414 52.10 -47.96 32.30
C SER A 414 53.44 -48.23 33.01
N GLY A 415 53.37 -48.68 34.27
CA GLY A 415 54.54 -49.03 35.07
C GLY A 415 55.41 -50.09 34.40
N PRO A 416 56.71 -50.15 34.73
CA PRO A 416 57.66 -51.00 34.01
C PRO A 416 57.28 -52.48 34.14
N LEU A 417 57.28 -53.17 33.00
CA LEU A 417 57.18 -54.62 32.90
C LEU A 417 58.38 -55.25 33.63
N ASN A 418 58.15 -55.76 34.84
CA ASN A 418 59.11 -56.62 35.53
C ASN A 418 59.13 -57.98 34.83
N GLY A 419 60.24 -58.28 34.17
CA GLY A 419 60.52 -59.61 33.65
C GLY A 419 60.81 -60.61 34.76
N ARG A 420 60.19 -61.79 34.67
CA ARG A 420 60.78 -63.09 35.00
C ARG A 420 60.16 -64.16 34.12
#